data_AF-X8CVF3-F1
#
_entry.id   AF-X8CVF3-F1
#
_cell.length_a   1.000
_cell.length_b   1.000
_cell.length_c   1.000
_cell.angle_alpha   90.00
_cell.angle_beta   90.00
_cell.angle_gamma   90.00
#
_symmetry.space_group_name_H-M   'P 1'
#
loop_
_entity.id
_entity.type
_entity.pdbx_description
1 polymer ?
#
loop_
_entity_poly.entity_id
_entity_poly.type
_entity_poly.pdbx_seq_one_letter_code
_entity_poly.pdbx_strand_id
1 'polypeptide(L)'
;MSRQTPFSAIIAGLTPFLVSRQVVTGSGRVGIGPSGDEPGFQLSQRSDYIEVEVGLETTLKRGIINTRDEPHADADRYRRLHVIIGDANLAETSTYLKLGTTSLVLDLIEEGPAHGIDLSDLALARPVHAVHAISRDPSLRAAVALADGRELTGLALQRVYLDRVAKLVDSRDPDPRAADIVETWAHVLDQLERDPMECAELLDWPAKLRLLEGFRQRENLSWSAPRLHLVDLQYSDVRLDKGLYNRLVARGSMKRLVSEHQVLEAVDSPPTDTRAYFRGECLRRFGADIAAASWDSVIFDLGGDSLVRIPTLEPLRAAKRTWERCWTRCTARRNWSNNSPASRRFGRGTSGLTGRVGKTNGRRGWTIERPFNKPRQRRRRRWLRSRPSVAAVAVTRTTSPAARPRAKSAGRSWPRRLTICSTRLMTFSRRTPRTSCGHTSKRAASDLAVL
;
A
#
# COMPACT_ATOMS: atom_id res chain seq x y z
N MET A 1 -13.47 5.51 -4.81
CA MET A 1 -12.96 6.78 -4.28
C MET A 1 -13.27 7.92 -5.25
N SER A 2 -14.45 8.50 -5.06
CA SER A 2 -14.87 9.76 -5.67
C SER A 2 -13.99 10.93 -5.20
N ARG A 3 -13.93 12.03 -5.96
CA ARG A 3 -13.35 13.28 -5.47
C ARG A 3 -14.20 13.97 -4.41
N GLN A 4 -15.51 13.71 -4.42
CA GLN A 4 -16.51 14.35 -3.56
C GLN A 4 -16.44 13.86 -2.10
N THR A 5 -15.93 12.64 -1.88
CA THR A 5 -15.81 12.02 -0.56
C THR A 5 -14.87 12.83 0.36
N PRO A 6 -15.37 13.37 1.49
CA PRO A 6 -14.58 14.21 2.38
C PRO A 6 -13.39 13.45 2.97
N PHE A 7 -12.18 14.00 2.85
CA PHE A 7 -10.96 13.33 3.34
C PHE A 7 -10.97 13.11 4.87
N SER A 8 -11.73 13.92 5.62
CA SER A 8 -12.00 13.71 7.05
C SER A 8 -12.79 12.42 7.32
N ALA A 9 -13.80 12.09 6.50
CA ALA A 9 -14.55 10.84 6.60
C ALA A 9 -13.66 9.63 6.28
N ILE A 10 -12.73 9.78 5.33
CA ILE A 10 -11.72 8.75 5.03
C ILE A 10 -10.79 8.53 6.24
N ILE A 11 -10.30 9.59 6.90
CA ILE A 11 -9.47 9.43 8.10
C ILE A 11 -10.27 8.75 9.22
N ALA A 12 -11.46 9.26 9.55
CA ALA A 12 -12.26 8.75 10.65
C ALA A 12 -12.70 7.28 10.44
N GLY A 13 -13.26 6.96 9.28
CA GLY A 13 -13.78 5.63 8.98
C GLY A 13 -12.70 4.58 8.70
N LEU A 14 -11.54 4.97 8.16
CA LEU A 14 -10.51 4.02 7.70
C LEU A 14 -9.37 3.79 8.70
N THR A 15 -9.08 4.75 9.59
CA THR A 15 -8.01 4.59 10.61
C THR A 15 -8.26 3.37 11.52
N PRO A 16 -9.42 3.20 12.18
CA PRO A 16 -9.63 2.07 13.10
C PRO A 16 -9.64 0.71 12.38
N PHE A 17 -10.17 0.68 11.15
CA PHE A 17 -10.07 -0.48 10.26
C PHE A 17 -8.63 -0.84 9.93
N LEU A 18 -7.81 0.09 9.43
CA LEU A 18 -6.42 -0.20 9.04
C LEU A 18 -5.55 -0.60 10.23
N VAL A 19 -5.80 -0.05 11.41
CA VAL A 19 -5.13 -0.41 12.67
C VAL A 19 -5.44 -1.85 13.09
N SER A 20 -6.67 -2.32 12.89
CA SER A 20 -7.12 -3.65 13.31
C SER A 20 -6.94 -4.74 12.25
N ARG A 21 -7.02 -4.41 10.95
CA ARG A 21 -6.94 -5.35 9.82
C ARG A 21 -5.68 -6.22 9.80
N GLN A 22 -4.60 -5.82 10.49
CA GLN A 22 -3.39 -6.63 10.64
C GLN A 22 -3.62 -8.00 11.30
N VAL A 23 -4.71 -8.22 12.06
CA VAL A 23 -5.08 -9.57 12.56
C VAL A 23 -5.42 -10.54 11.42
N VAL A 24 -5.93 -10.03 10.29
CA VAL A 24 -6.23 -10.80 9.07
C VAL A 24 -5.08 -10.72 8.06
N THR A 25 -4.46 -9.55 7.89
CA THR A 25 -3.56 -9.26 6.76
C THR A 25 -2.08 -9.16 7.13
N GLY A 26 -1.71 -9.43 8.37
CA GLY A 26 -0.31 -9.46 8.81
C GLY A 26 0.50 -10.57 8.13
N SER A 27 1.78 -10.30 7.86
CA SER A 27 2.71 -11.27 7.26
C SER A 27 3.59 -12.01 8.28
N GLY A 28 3.54 -11.60 9.55
CA GLY A 28 4.37 -12.12 10.64
C GLY A 28 5.80 -11.57 10.61
N ARG A 29 6.35 -11.28 11.79
CA ARG A 29 7.75 -10.83 11.97
C ARG A 29 8.35 -11.38 13.26
N VAL A 30 9.60 -11.83 13.21
CA VAL A 30 10.43 -12.14 14.38
C VAL A 30 11.22 -10.89 14.79
N GLY A 31 11.16 -10.56 16.08
CA GLY A 31 11.72 -9.34 16.66
C GLY A 31 10.70 -8.20 16.78
N ILE A 32 10.75 -7.53 17.93
CA ILE A 32 9.86 -6.43 18.31
C ILE A 32 10.63 -5.09 18.30
N GLY A 33 9.94 -4.00 17.99
CA GLY A 33 10.52 -2.67 17.83
C GLY A 33 11.10 -2.41 16.43
N PRO A 34 11.46 -1.16 16.10
CA PRO A 34 11.92 -0.79 14.75
C PRO A 34 13.22 -1.49 14.32
N SER A 35 14.11 -1.80 15.27
CA SER A 35 15.31 -2.61 15.03
C SER A 35 15.01 -4.11 15.04
N GLY A 36 14.10 -4.57 15.90
CA GLY A 36 13.78 -5.99 16.10
C GLY A 36 14.59 -6.66 17.23
N ASP A 37 15.29 -5.88 18.06
CA ASP A 37 16.16 -6.40 19.12
C ASP A 37 15.39 -7.04 20.30
N GLU A 38 14.13 -6.64 20.52
CA GLU A 38 13.28 -7.18 21.59
C GLU A 38 12.74 -8.57 21.18
N PRO A 39 13.00 -9.66 21.95
CA PRO A 39 12.66 -11.01 21.51
C PRO A 39 11.16 -11.29 21.53
N GLY A 40 10.58 -11.54 20.35
CA GLY A 40 9.18 -11.97 20.23
C GLY A 40 8.78 -12.25 18.78
N PHE A 41 7.49 -12.49 18.58
CA PHE A 41 6.84 -12.54 17.28
C PHE A 41 5.66 -11.58 17.26
N GLN A 42 5.45 -10.90 16.13
CA GLN A 42 4.34 -9.97 15.93
C GLN A 42 3.63 -10.20 14.59
N LEU A 43 2.37 -9.78 14.51
CA LEU A 43 1.49 -9.97 13.35
C LEU A 43 2.00 -9.28 12.08
N SER A 44 2.58 -8.08 12.22
CA SER A 44 2.86 -7.17 11.11
C SER A 44 4.34 -6.80 11.00
N GLN A 45 4.87 -6.83 9.78
CA GLN A 45 6.21 -6.31 9.49
C GLN A 45 6.25 -4.79 9.45
N ARG A 46 5.12 -4.13 9.14
CA ARG A 46 5.06 -2.67 8.94
C ARG A 46 4.74 -1.88 10.20
N SER A 47 4.12 -2.50 11.20
CA SER A 47 3.49 -1.80 12.33
C SER A 47 4.45 -0.97 13.17
N ASP A 48 5.60 -1.50 13.60
CA ASP A 48 6.63 -0.75 14.38
C ASP A 48 7.26 0.45 13.63
N TYR A 49 6.97 0.62 12.34
CA TYR A 49 7.48 1.73 11.52
C TYR A 49 6.45 2.85 11.29
N ILE A 50 5.30 2.79 11.97
CA ILE A 50 4.25 3.81 11.95
C ILE A 50 4.47 4.78 13.12
N GLU A 51 4.51 6.07 12.80
CA GLU A 51 4.92 7.11 13.75
C GLU A 51 3.82 8.17 13.99
N VAL A 52 2.92 8.35 13.02
CA VAL A 52 1.84 9.35 13.06
C VAL A 52 0.54 8.75 12.53
N GLU A 53 -0.59 9.39 12.81
CA GLU A 53 -1.88 8.97 12.28
C GLU A 53 -2.02 9.33 10.80
N VAL A 54 -1.73 10.59 10.44
CA VAL A 54 -1.86 11.13 9.08
C VAL A 54 -0.54 11.77 8.65
N GLY A 55 -0.02 11.42 7.47
CA GLY A 55 1.25 11.97 6.98
C GLY A 55 1.44 11.84 5.47
N LEU A 56 2.27 12.71 4.87
CA LEU A 56 2.59 12.65 3.44
C LEU A 56 3.77 11.72 3.13
N GLU A 57 4.68 11.56 4.10
CA GLU A 57 5.92 10.80 3.94
C GLU A 57 5.71 9.28 3.97
N THR A 58 6.61 8.55 3.31
CA THR A 58 6.57 7.08 3.17
C THR A 58 7.85 6.40 3.69
N THR A 59 8.92 7.17 3.91
CA THR A 59 10.26 6.72 4.31
C THR A 59 10.63 7.08 5.76
N LEU A 60 10.02 8.14 6.30
CA LEU A 60 10.11 8.62 7.68
C LEU A 60 8.69 9.04 8.10
N LYS A 61 8.43 9.20 9.41
CA LYS A 61 7.16 9.74 9.96
C LYS A 61 5.92 9.13 9.31
N ARG A 62 5.89 7.80 9.18
CA ARG A 62 4.87 7.13 8.37
C ARG A 62 3.50 7.24 9.01
N GLY A 63 2.53 7.68 8.21
CA GLY A 63 1.12 7.74 8.59
C GLY A 63 0.41 6.39 8.46
N ILE A 64 -0.61 6.17 9.30
CA ILE A 64 -1.65 5.17 9.06
C ILE A 64 -2.38 5.50 7.74
N ILE A 65 -2.79 6.77 7.61
CA ILE A 65 -3.33 7.37 6.40
C ILE A 65 -2.23 8.17 5.69
N ASN A 66 -1.98 7.89 4.40
CA ASN A 66 -1.07 8.69 3.59
C ASN A 66 -1.82 9.71 2.72
N THR A 67 -1.32 10.96 2.70
CA THR A 67 -2.01 12.11 2.05
C THR A 67 -1.58 12.40 0.62
N ARG A 68 -0.82 11.51 -0.04
CA ARG A 68 -0.36 11.67 -1.43
C ARG A 68 -1.54 11.75 -2.42
N ASP A 69 -1.80 12.94 -2.96
CA ASP A 69 -2.88 13.20 -3.91
C ASP A 69 -2.38 13.18 -5.37
N GLU A 70 -2.01 11.99 -5.84
CA GLU A 70 -1.55 11.75 -7.21
C GLU A 70 -2.53 10.77 -7.91
N PRO A 71 -3.66 11.25 -8.47
CA PRO A 71 -4.73 10.36 -8.94
C PRO A 71 -4.38 9.53 -10.20
N HIS A 72 -3.41 9.99 -11.01
CA HIS A 72 -3.14 9.46 -12.36
C HIS A 72 -4.41 9.32 -13.24
N ALA A 73 -5.40 10.17 -13.02
CA ALA A 73 -6.70 10.19 -13.69
C ALA A 73 -7.20 11.64 -13.72
N ASP A 74 -8.44 11.87 -14.14
CA ASP A 74 -9.13 13.13 -13.92
C ASP A 74 -9.16 13.46 -12.41
N ALA A 75 -8.52 14.57 -12.03
CA ALA A 75 -8.32 14.97 -10.64
C ALA A 75 -9.56 15.64 -10.02
N ASP A 76 -10.50 16.14 -10.83
CA ASP A 76 -11.76 16.72 -10.36
C ASP A 76 -12.81 15.63 -10.11
N ARG A 77 -12.62 14.44 -10.70
CA ARG A 77 -13.53 13.28 -10.57
C ARG A 77 -13.03 12.20 -9.62
N TYR A 78 -11.72 11.96 -9.53
CA TYR A 78 -11.16 10.80 -8.83
C TYR A 78 -10.09 11.15 -7.78
N ARG A 79 -10.01 10.32 -6.74
CA ARG A 79 -8.88 10.29 -5.78
C ARG A 79 -8.25 8.90 -5.78
N ARG A 80 -6.93 8.81 -6.02
CA ARG A 80 -6.16 7.60 -5.70
C ARG A 80 -5.74 7.67 -4.25
N LEU A 81 -6.48 7.00 -3.36
CA LEU A 81 -6.05 6.83 -1.98
C LEU A 81 -4.74 6.01 -1.95
N HIS A 82 -3.77 6.46 -1.16
CA HIS A 82 -2.48 5.79 -1.00
C HIS A 82 -2.41 5.19 0.40
N VAL A 83 -2.20 3.87 0.51
CA VAL A 83 -2.18 3.14 1.78
C VAL A 83 -0.83 2.43 1.93
N ILE A 84 -0.11 2.72 3.01
CA ILE A 84 1.29 2.31 3.20
C ILE A 84 1.55 1.43 4.44
N ILE A 85 0.51 1.19 5.23
CA ILE A 85 0.56 0.42 6.49
C ILE A 85 0.45 -1.10 6.29
N GLY A 86 -0.11 -1.56 5.17
CA GLY A 86 -0.24 -3.00 4.89
C GLY A 86 1.09 -3.67 4.53
N ASP A 87 1.29 -4.89 5.04
CA ASP A 87 2.40 -5.77 4.69
C ASP A 87 2.34 -6.22 3.21
N ALA A 88 3.48 -6.75 2.71
CA ALA A 88 3.46 -7.65 1.57
C ALA A 88 2.95 -9.02 2.03
N ASN A 89 2.06 -9.64 1.26
CA ASN A 89 1.51 -10.96 1.55
C ASN A 89 1.89 -11.95 0.45
N LEU A 90 2.00 -13.21 0.80
CA LEU A 90 2.24 -14.32 -0.13
C LEU A 90 0.98 -15.20 -0.21
N ALA A 91 0.36 -15.46 0.94
CA ALA A 91 -0.93 -16.13 1.04
C ALA A 91 -1.98 -15.39 0.20
N GLU A 92 -2.59 -16.11 -0.75
CA GLU A 92 -3.53 -15.54 -1.71
C GLU A 92 -4.77 -14.98 -0.98
N THR A 93 -5.27 -15.69 0.04
CA THR A 93 -6.40 -15.24 0.89
C THR A 93 -6.04 -14.00 1.72
N SER A 94 -4.84 -13.87 2.29
CA SER A 94 -4.42 -12.63 2.96
C SER A 94 -4.39 -11.45 1.98
N THR A 95 -3.94 -11.65 0.74
CA THR A 95 -3.96 -10.59 -0.29
C THR A 95 -5.39 -10.24 -0.71
N TYR A 96 -6.24 -11.25 -0.91
CA TYR A 96 -7.64 -11.08 -1.29
C TYR A 96 -8.42 -10.30 -0.23
N LEU A 97 -8.40 -10.75 1.03
CA LEU A 97 -9.04 -10.04 2.13
C LEU A 97 -8.46 -8.64 2.32
N LYS A 98 -7.13 -8.45 2.19
CA LYS A 98 -6.51 -7.11 2.28
C LYS A 98 -7.06 -6.11 1.27
N LEU A 99 -7.40 -6.53 0.06
CA LEU A 99 -7.98 -5.63 -0.95
C LEU A 99 -9.51 -5.58 -0.86
N GLY A 100 -10.18 -6.73 -0.77
CA GLY A 100 -11.64 -6.85 -0.76
C GLY A 100 -12.29 -6.14 0.43
N THR A 101 -11.88 -6.50 1.65
CA THR A 101 -12.44 -5.88 2.88
C THR A 101 -12.18 -4.37 2.91
N THR A 102 -11.02 -3.92 2.42
CA THR A 102 -10.71 -2.49 2.27
C THR A 102 -11.64 -1.82 1.27
N SER A 103 -11.95 -2.45 0.13
CA SER A 103 -12.90 -1.90 -0.84
C SER A 103 -14.28 -1.71 -0.22
N LEU A 104 -14.79 -2.72 0.49
CA LEU A 104 -16.11 -2.65 1.13
C LEU A 104 -16.16 -1.64 2.31
N VAL A 105 -15.04 -1.41 3.00
CA VAL A 105 -14.94 -0.33 4.00
C VAL A 105 -14.80 1.05 3.37
N LEU A 106 -14.21 1.17 2.16
CA LEU A 106 -14.29 2.43 1.40
C LEU A 106 -15.72 2.69 0.92
N ASP A 107 -16.45 1.68 0.47
CA ASP A 107 -17.87 1.78 0.11
C ASP A 107 -18.72 2.25 1.32
N LEU A 108 -18.47 1.73 2.53
CA LEU A 108 -19.07 2.26 3.76
C LEU A 108 -18.78 3.75 4.00
N ILE A 109 -17.61 4.24 3.60
CA ILE A 109 -17.22 5.65 3.77
C ILE A 109 -17.82 6.54 2.66
N GLU A 110 -18.03 6.02 1.44
CA GLU A 110 -18.62 6.79 0.33
C GLU A 110 -20.16 6.78 0.35
N GLU A 111 -20.81 5.70 0.81
CA GLU A 111 -22.28 5.50 0.74
C GLU A 111 -22.97 5.21 2.09
N GLY A 112 -22.27 4.62 3.06
CA GLY A 112 -22.84 4.20 4.36
C GLY A 112 -23.70 5.25 5.08
N PRO A 113 -23.33 6.55 5.11
CA PRO A 113 -24.16 7.60 5.71
C PRO A 113 -25.56 7.75 5.09
N ALA A 114 -25.73 7.46 3.80
CA ALA A 114 -27.05 7.47 3.14
C ALA A 114 -27.93 6.27 3.56
N HIS A 115 -27.30 5.19 4.03
CA HIS A 115 -27.95 3.99 4.56
C HIS A 115 -28.06 4.03 6.11
N GLY A 116 -27.75 5.17 6.74
CA GLY A 116 -27.78 5.33 8.20
C GLY A 116 -26.64 4.63 8.95
N ILE A 117 -25.59 4.19 8.25
CA ILE A 117 -24.45 3.49 8.82
C ILE A 117 -23.34 4.49 9.14
N ASP A 118 -23.13 4.74 10.44
CA ASP A 118 -22.02 5.55 10.94
C ASP A 118 -20.76 4.70 11.23
N LEU A 119 -19.60 5.36 11.32
CA LEU A 119 -18.31 4.83 11.76
C LEU A 119 -17.65 5.68 12.87
N SER A 120 -18.25 6.81 13.27
CA SER A 120 -17.64 7.76 14.21
C SER A 120 -17.38 7.18 15.61
N ASP A 121 -18.19 6.23 16.05
CA ASP A 121 -18.05 5.55 17.34
C ASP A 121 -16.80 4.66 17.43
N LEU A 122 -16.18 4.31 16.28
CA LEU A 122 -14.98 3.46 16.24
C LEU A 122 -13.66 4.26 16.36
N ALA A 123 -13.74 5.59 16.55
CA ALA A 123 -12.56 6.45 16.70
C ALA A 123 -11.64 5.95 17.83
N LEU A 124 -10.37 5.67 17.52
CA LEU A 124 -9.38 5.20 18.48
C LEU A 124 -8.81 6.36 19.32
N ALA A 125 -8.71 6.18 20.63
CA ALA A 125 -8.14 7.22 21.51
C ALA A 125 -6.63 7.46 21.28
N ARG A 126 -5.90 6.43 20.82
CA ARG A 126 -4.45 6.50 20.52
C ARG A 126 -4.10 5.63 19.30
N PRO A 127 -4.38 6.07 18.05
CA PRO A 127 -4.28 5.22 16.85
C PRO A 127 -2.90 4.56 16.65
N VAL A 128 -1.81 5.32 16.75
CA VAL A 128 -0.44 4.80 16.56
C VAL A 128 -0.05 3.78 17.65
N HIS A 129 -0.48 4.00 18.89
CA HIS A 129 -0.28 3.02 19.97
C HIS A 129 -1.05 1.73 19.68
N ALA A 130 -2.28 1.83 19.16
CA ALA A 130 -3.09 0.67 18.81
C ALA A 130 -2.48 -0.15 17.66
N VAL A 131 -1.83 0.47 16.67
CA VAL A 131 -1.05 -0.24 15.63
C VAL A 131 0.00 -1.15 16.26
N HIS A 132 0.80 -0.63 17.20
CA HIS A 132 1.85 -1.39 17.88
C HIS A 132 1.28 -2.45 18.83
N ALA A 133 0.28 -2.10 19.64
CA ALA A 133 -0.31 -3.00 20.64
C ALA A 133 -0.95 -4.23 20.00
N ILE A 134 -1.73 -4.05 18.92
CA ILE A 134 -2.34 -5.17 18.20
C ILE A 134 -1.28 -6.00 17.48
N SER A 135 -0.25 -5.38 16.86
CA SER A 135 0.81 -6.15 16.19
C SER A 135 1.53 -7.10 17.14
N ARG A 136 1.89 -6.61 18.33
CA ARG A 136 2.78 -7.28 19.28
C ARG A 136 2.12 -8.40 20.10
N ASP A 137 0.81 -8.60 19.95
CA ASP A 137 0.09 -9.71 20.58
C ASP A 137 -0.45 -10.73 19.54
N PRO A 138 0.31 -11.80 19.25
CA PRO A 138 -0.17 -12.88 18.39
C PRO A 138 -1.27 -13.75 19.03
N SER A 139 -1.67 -13.51 20.29
CA SER A 139 -2.85 -14.15 20.90
C SER A 139 -4.16 -13.40 20.61
N LEU A 140 -4.10 -12.23 19.96
CA LEU A 140 -5.24 -11.41 19.50
C LEU A 140 -6.14 -10.86 20.62
N ARG A 141 -5.65 -10.84 21.86
CA ARG A 141 -6.36 -10.41 23.08
C ARG A 141 -6.09 -8.97 23.48
N ALA A 142 -5.06 -8.34 22.91
CA ALA A 142 -4.72 -6.94 23.13
C ALA A 142 -5.90 -6.01 22.78
N ALA A 143 -6.54 -5.47 23.81
CA ALA A 143 -7.58 -4.47 23.68
C ALA A 143 -6.97 -3.07 23.50
N VAL A 144 -7.69 -2.20 22.77
CA VAL A 144 -7.30 -0.81 22.52
C VAL A 144 -8.49 0.11 22.79
N ALA A 145 -8.22 1.21 23.50
CA ALA A 145 -9.24 2.18 23.88
C ALA A 145 -9.74 3.01 22.69
N LEU A 146 -11.06 3.11 22.58
CA LEU A 146 -11.79 4.05 21.74
C LEU A 146 -11.91 5.41 22.44
N ALA A 147 -12.25 6.45 21.67
CA ALA A 147 -12.44 7.82 22.16
C ALA A 147 -13.66 7.96 23.11
N ASP A 148 -14.60 7.02 23.07
CA ASP A 148 -15.75 6.95 23.99
C ASP A 148 -15.47 6.19 25.30
N GLY A 149 -14.27 5.62 25.44
CA GLY A 149 -13.85 4.86 26.64
C GLY A 149 -14.14 3.36 26.60
N ARG A 150 -14.77 2.83 25.54
CA ARG A 150 -14.79 1.37 25.30
C ARG A 150 -13.38 0.86 24.98
N GLU A 151 -13.08 -0.38 25.33
CA GLU A 151 -11.89 -1.09 24.84
C GLU A 151 -12.30 -2.27 23.96
N LEU A 152 -11.71 -2.39 22.77
CA LEU A 152 -11.97 -3.48 21.82
C LEU A 152 -10.67 -4.13 21.37
N THR A 153 -10.69 -5.45 21.14
CA THR A 153 -9.56 -6.15 20.51
C THR A 153 -9.51 -5.86 19.00
N GLY A 154 -8.38 -6.21 18.36
CA GLY A 154 -8.28 -6.14 16.89
C GLY A 154 -9.34 -6.97 16.17
N LEU A 155 -9.71 -8.14 16.71
CA LEU A 155 -10.80 -8.96 16.19
C LEU A 155 -12.17 -8.30 16.37
N ALA A 156 -12.48 -7.79 17.58
CA ALA A 156 -13.75 -7.13 17.86
C ALA A 156 -13.98 -5.90 16.97
N LEU A 157 -12.93 -5.11 16.70
CA LEU A 157 -12.98 -4.03 15.71
C LEU A 157 -13.32 -4.55 14.31
N GLN A 158 -12.62 -5.58 13.83
CA GLN A 158 -12.90 -6.16 12.50
C GLN A 158 -14.31 -6.74 12.41
N ARG A 159 -14.83 -7.36 13.47
CA ARG A 159 -16.21 -7.89 13.53
C ARG A 159 -17.25 -6.77 13.39
N VAL A 160 -17.08 -5.63 14.07
CA VAL A 160 -18.00 -4.49 13.93
C VAL A 160 -17.94 -3.85 12.52
N TYR A 161 -16.78 -3.86 11.85
CA TYR A 161 -16.71 -3.47 10.44
C TYR A 161 -17.39 -4.48 9.51
N LEU A 162 -17.23 -5.79 9.73
CA LEU A 162 -17.91 -6.85 8.99
C LEU A 162 -19.43 -6.71 9.10
N ASP A 163 -19.97 -6.54 10.32
CA ASP A 163 -21.40 -6.36 10.58
C ASP A 163 -22.00 -5.14 9.87
N ARG A 164 -21.19 -4.07 9.69
CA ARG A 164 -21.60 -2.85 8.99
C ARG A 164 -21.48 -3.02 7.47
N VAL A 165 -20.43 -3.69 6.99
CA VAL A 165 -20.26 -4.02 5.57
C VAL A 165 -21.40 -4.91 5.09
N ALA A 166 -21.75 -5.97 5.83
CA ALA A 166 -22.86 -6.86 5.49
C ALA A 166 -24.17 -6.08 5.29
N LYS A 167 -24.54 -5.21 6.25
CA LYS A 167 -25.74 -4.35 6.16
C LYS A 167 -25.75 -3.43 4.93
N LEU A 168 -24.60 -2.92 4.49
CA LEU A 168 -24.52 -2.14 3.24
C LEU A 168 -24.67 -3.06 2.01
N VAL A 169 -24.02 -4.22 1.99
CA VAL A 169 -24.11 -5.19 0.88
C VAL A 169 -25.54 -5.74 0.73
N ASP A 170 -26.21 -6.08 1.83
CA ASP A 170 -27.59 -6.58 1.87
C ASP A 170 -28.63 -5.52 1.40
N SER A 171 -28.25 -4.23 1.38
CA SER A 171 -29.13 -3.13 0.92
C SER A 171 -28.82 -2.64 -0.50
N ARG A 172 -28.02 -3.40 -1.26
CA ARG A 172 -27.63 -3.14 -2.66
C ARG A 172 -28.09 -4.26 -3.58
N ASP A 173 -27.96 -4.06 -4.90
CA ASP A 173 -28.07 -5.15 -5.88
C ASP A 173 -27.01 -6.24 -5.57
N PRO A 174 -27.35 -7.56 -5.64
CA PRO A 174 -26.41 -8.63 -5.31
C PRO A 174 -25.15 -8.66 -6.21
N ASP A 175 -23.98 -8.40 -5.62
CA ASP A 175 -22.67 -8.70 -6.20
C ASP A 175 -22.07 -9.96 -5.54
N PRO A 176 -21.98 -11.11 -6.24
CA PRO A 176 -21.40 -12.33 -5.70
C PRO A 176 -19.97 -12.17 -5.16
N ARG A 177 -19.21 -11.18 -5.64
CA ARG A 177 -17.85 -10.90 -5.16
C ARG A 177 -17.87 -10.19 -3.81
N ALA A 178 -18.85 -9.33 -3.57
CA ALA A 178 -19.02 -8.69 -2.26
C ALA A 178 -19.46 -9.72 -1.22
N ALA A 179 -20.37 -10.63 -1.60
CA ALA A 179 -20.79 -11.76 -0.77
C ALA A 179 -19.61 -12.70 -0.42
N ASP A 180 -18.80 -13.14 -1.39
CA ASP A 180 -17.63 -13.99 -1.16
C ASP A 180 -16.59 -13.33 -0.23
N ILE A 181 -16.34 -12.02 -0.38
CA ILE A 181 -15.47 -11.27 0.53
C ILE A 181 -16.02 -11.27 1.96
N VAL A 182 -17.34 -11.05 2.14
CA VAL A 182 -18.02 -11.04 3.44
C VAL A 182 -17.98 -12.42 4.09
N GLU A 183 -18.31 -13.47 3.35
CA GLU A 183 -18.27 -14.87 3.82
C GLU A 183 -16.85 -15.30 4.19
N THR A 184 -15.87 -15.05 3.31
CA THR A 184 -14.45 -15.38 3.56
C THR A 184 -13.89 -14.59 4.76
N TRP A 185 -14.31 -13.34 4.95
CA TRP A 185 -13.90 -12.53 6.10
C TRP A 185 -14.51 -13.04 7.40
N ALA A 186 -15.82 -13.33 7.42
CA ALA A 186 -16.51 -13.93 8.56
C ALA A 186 -15.84 -15.25 8.98
N HIS A 187 -15.69 -16.17 8.04
CA HIS A 187 -15.07 -17.48 8.24
C HIS A 187 -13.64 -17.39 8.79
N VAL A 188 -12.87 -16.37 8.38
CA VAL A 188 -11.51 -16.12 8.91
C VAL A 188 -11.56 -15.53 10.32
N LEU A 189 -12.46 -14.59 10.63
CA LEU A 189 -12.62 -14.08 12.00
C LEU A 189 -13.05 -15.19 12.96
N ASP A 190 -14.00 -16.05 12.54
CA ASP A 190 -14.49 -17.19 13.34
C ASP A 190 -13.37 -18.17 13.71
N GLN A 191 -12.40 -18.39 12.81
CA GLN A 191 -11.21 -19.21 13.07
C GLN A 191 -10.23 -18.51 14.01
N LEU A 192 -9.91 -17.24 13.74
CA LEU A 192 -8.99 -16.45 14.58
C LEU A 192 -9.50 -16.25 16.01
N GLU A 193 -10.82 -16.25 16.23
CA GLU A 193 -11.45 -16.19 17.55
C GLU A 193 -11.40 -17.52 18.31
N ARG A 194 -11.26 -18.67 17.63
CA ARG A 194 -11.10 -20.01 18.25
C ARG A 194 -9.62 -20.32 18.55
N ASP A 195 -8.84 -20.46 17.48
CA ASP A 195 -7.39 -20.68 17.50
C ASP A 195 -6.81 -20.09 16.19
N PRO A 196 -5.94 -19.07 16.27
CA PRO A 196 -5.30 -18.53 15.08
C PRO A 196 -4.54 -19.55 14.21
N MET A 197 -4.16 -20.72 14.75
CA MET A 197 -3.54 -21.80 13.99
C MET A 197 -4.50 -22.52 13.04
N GLU A 198 -5.82 -22.42 13.21
CA GLU A 198 -6.80 -22.87 12.19
C GLU A 198 -6.55 -22.13 10.86
N CYS A 199 -6.31 -20.82 10.92
CA CYS A 199 -5.97 -19.97 9.78
C CYS A 199 -4.57 -20.22 9.16
N ALA A 200 -3.80 -21.21 9.62
CA ALA A 200 -2.41 -21.39 9.19
C ALA A 200 -2.23 -22.01 7.78
N GLU A 201 -3.32 -22.35 7.08
CA GLU A 201 -3.35 -22.60 5.63
C GLU A 201 -3.93 -21.42 4.82
N LEU A 202 -4.55 -20.44 5.49
CA LEU A 202 -5.24 -19.31 4.86
C LEU A 202 -4.40 -18.03 4.87
N LEU A 203 -3.71 -17.75 5.97
CA LEU A 203 -3.07 -16.47 6.23
C LEU A 203 -1.55 -16.59 6.41
N ASP A 204 -0.81 -15.52 6.10
CA ASP A 204 0.65 -15.52 6.20
C ASP A 204 1.18 -15.62 7.63
N TRP A 205 0.72 -14.77 8.55
CA TRP A 205 1.29 -14.74 9.90
C TRP A 205 1.08 -16.03 10.70
N PRO A 206 -0.07 -16.76 10.64
CA PRO A 206 -0.22 -18.03 11.33
C PRO A 206 0.52 -19.16 10.62
N ALA A 207 0.59 -19.16 9.28
CA ALA A 207 1.41 -20.12 8.52
C ALA A 207 2.90 -19.99 8.90
N LYS A 208 3.40 -18.76 8.99
CA LYS A 208 4.76 -18.44 9.42
C LYS A 208 4.97 -18.78 10.91
N LEU A 209 4.03 -18.44 11.79
CA LEU A 209 4.13 -18.74 13.23
C LEU A 209 4.15 -20.26 13.50
N ARG A 210 3.28 -21.03 12.84
CA ARG A 210 3.27 -22.51 12.86
C ARG A 210 4.62 -23.10 12.44
N LEU A 211 5.24 -22.52 11.40
CA LEU A 211 6.57 -22.93 10.94
C LEU A 211 7.68 -22.58 11.95
N LEU A 212 7.66 -21.36 12.51
CA LEU A 212 8.62 -20.86 13.50
C LEU A 212 8.56 -21.63 14.82
N GLU A 213 7.37 -21.86 15.36
CA GLU A 213 7.19 -22.68 16.57
C GLU A 213 7.66 -24.12 16.35
N GLY A 214 7.44 -24.69 15.15
CA GLY A 214 8.03 -25.97 14.78
C GLY A 214 9.56 -26.00 14.88
N PHE A 215 10.26 -24.91 14.52
CA PHE A 215 11.71 -24.80 14.76
C PHE A 215 12.05 -24.61 16.24
N ARG A 216 11.30 -23.76 16.96
CA ARG A 216 11.50 -23.49 18.38
C ARG A 216 11.38 -24.75 19.24
N GLN A 217 10.39 -25.59 18.97
CA GLN A 217 10.14 -26.83 19.70
C GLN A 217 11.20 -27.91 19.39
N ARG A 218 11.56 -28.12 18.11
CA ARG A 218 12.54 -29.15 17.71
C ARG A 218 13.98 -28.83 18.13
N GLU A 219 14.33 -27.55 18.23
CA GLU A 219 15.72 -27.11 18.47
C GLU A 219 15.88 -26.31 19.78
N ASN A 220 14.84 -26.25 20.61
CA ASN A 220 14.77 -25.51 21.89
C ASN A 220 15.22 -24.03 21.79
N LEU A 221 14.67 -23.31 20.80
CA LEU A 221 15.10 -21.94 20.47
C LEU A 221 14.27 -20.86 21.16
N SER A 222 14.93 -19.86 21.75
CA SER A 222 14.31 -18.59 22.15
C SER A 222 13.92 -17.75 20.92
N TRP A 223 13.02 -16.77 21.10
CA TRP A 223 12.68 -15.82 20.03
C TRP A 223 13.86 -14.96 19.54
N SER A 224 14.92 -14.84 20.36
CA SER A 224 16.17 -14.15 20.03
C SER A 224 17.15 -14.98 19.18
N ALA A 225 16.82 -16.24 18.85
CA ALA A 225 17.72 -17.09 18.07
C ALA A 225 17.86 -16.59 16.62
N PRO A 226 19.08 -16.28 16.11
CA PRO A 226 19.28 -15.77 14.75
C PRO A 226 18.68 -16.67 13.65
N ARG A 227 18.59 -17.97 13.90
CA ARG A 227 17.94 -18.95 13.02
C ARG A 227 16.46 -18.63 12.74
N LEU A 228 15.73 -18.07 13.70
CA LEU A 228 14.32 -17.71 13.52
C LEU A 228 14.15 -16.47 12.63
N HIS A 229 15.03 -15.47 12.76
CA HIS A 229 15.06 -14.34 11.84
C HIS A 229 15.43 -14.76 10.40
N LEU A 230 16.31 -15.77 10.24
CA LEU A 230 16.60 -16.37 8.94
C LEU A 230 15.40 -17.13 8.36
N VAL A 231 14.63 -17.84 9.18
CA VAL A 231 13.38 -18.53 8.76
C VAL A 231 12.28 -17.53 8.39
N ASP A 232 12.14 -16.43 9.13
CA ASP A 232 11.22 -15.32 8.81
C ASP A 232 11.56 -14.70 7.44
N LEU A 233 12.83 -14.39 7.19
CA LEU A 233 13.30 -13.88 5.90
C LEU A 233 13.16 -14.90 4.76
N GLN A 234 13.43 -16.20 5.02
CA GLN A 234 13.30 -17.24 3.99
C GLN A 234 11.84 -17.61 3.68
N TYR A 235 10.87 -17.20 4.52
CA TYR A 235 9.45 -17.31 4.20
C TYR A 235 9.08 -16.54 2.93
N SER A 236 9.63 -15.33 2.76
CA SER A 236 9.35 -14.42 1.64
C SER A 236 10.40 -14.43 0.51
N ASP A 237 11.27 -15.44 0.46
CA ASP A 237 12.10 -15.69 -0.73
C ASP A 237 11.21 -16.12 -1.91
N VAL A 238 11.10 -15.25 -2.91
CA VAL A 238 10.20 -15.40 -4.07
C VAL A 238 10.53 -16.60 -4.98
N ARG A 239 11.71 -17.23 -4.81
CA ARG A 239 12.13 -18.37 -5.63
C ARG A 239 11.34 -19.62 -5.28
N LEU A 240 10.73 -20.27 -6.27
CA LEU A 240 9.83 -21.41 -6.07
C LEU A 240 10.48 -22.60 -5.34
N ASP A 241 11.77 -22.81 -5.53
CA ASP A 241 12.55 -23.89 -4.93
C ASP A 241 13.05 -23.59 -3.50
N LYS A 242 13.11 -22.31 -3.11
CA LYS A 242 13.78 -21.85 -1.88
C LYS A 242 12.88 -21.13 -0.88
N GLY A 243 11.82 -20.45 -1.32
CA GLY A 243 10.82 -19.86 -0.44
C GLY A 243 10.18 -20.91 0.47
N LEU A 244 10.04 -20.61 1.77
CA LEU A 244 9.32 -21.52 2.67
C LEU A 244 7.81 -21.47 2.39
N TYR A 245 7.24 -20.32 2.04
CA TYR A 245 5.87 -20.23 1.53
C TYR A 245 5.66 -21.08 0.27
N ASN A 246 6.52 -20.91 -0.75
CA ASN A 246 6.44 -21.68 -2.00
C ASN A 246 6.53 -23.20 -1.75
N ARG A 247 7.34 -23.62 -0.77
CA ARG A 247 7.44 -25.03 -0.34
C ARG A 247 6.26 -25.52 0.51
N LEU A 248 5.44 -24.64 1.09
CA LEU A 248 4.13 -24.98 1.67
C LEU A 248 3.07 -25.12 0.57
N VAL A 249 3.02 -24.19 -0.40
CA VAL A 249 2.12 -24.27 -1.57
C VAL A 249 2.37 -25.55 -2.37
N ALA A 250 3.63 -25.89 -2.66
CA ALA A 250 4.01 -27.12 -3.37
C ALA A 250 3.69 -28.43 -2.62
N ARG A 251 3.24 -28.34 -1.35
CA ARG A 251 2.78 -29.46 -0.52
C ARG A 251 1.28 -29.42 -0.25
N GLY A 252 0.54 -28.52 -0.90
CA GLY A 252 -0.89 -28.31 -0.66
C GLY A 252 -1.21 -27.73 0.74
N SER A 253 -0.22 -27.18 1.45
CA SER A 253 -0.38 -26.70 2.83
C SER A 253 -0.84 -25.24 2.96
N MET A 254 -1.16 -24.59 1.82
CA MET A 254 -1.73 -23.25 1.73
C MET A 254 -2.89 -23.25 0.71
N LYS A 255 -4.00 -22.59 1.05
CA LYS A 255 -5.13 -22.39 0.12
C LYS A 255 -4.74 -21.42 -0.99
N ARG A 256 -5.08 -21.76 -2.23
CA ARG A 256 -5.00 -20.89 -3.40
C ARG A 256 -6.39 -20.44 -3.83
N LEU A 257 -6.44 -19.27 -4.47
CA LEU A 257 -7.63 -18.67 -5.08
C LEU A 257 -7.48 -18.59 -6.61
N VAL A 258 -6.26 -18.57 -7.14
CA VAL A 258 -5.97 -18.64 -8.58
C VAL A 258 -5.07 -19.83 -8.92
N SER A 259 -5.26 -20.37 -10.13
CA SER A 259 -4.39 -21.41 -10.67
C SER A 259 -3.06 -20.85 -11.17
N GLU A 260 -2.03 -21.70 -11.22
CA GLU A 260 -0.70 -21.31 -11.74
C GLU A 260 -0.78 -20.83 -13.21
N HIS A 261 -1.69 -21.38 -14.00
CA HIS A 261 -1.94 -20.92 -15.38
C HIS A 261 -2.38 -19.46 -15.40
N GLN A 262 -3.29 -19.04 -14.53
CA GLN A 262 -3.78 -17.65 -14.46
C GLN A 262 -2.67 -16.69 -14.00
N VAL A 263 -1.79 -17.14 -13.09
CA VAL A 263 -0.61 -16.36 -12.66
C VAL A 263 0.36 -16.16 -13.82
N LEU A 264 0.66 -17.21 -14.58
CA LEU A 264 1.56 -17.16 -15.74
C LEU A 264 0.95 -16.33 -16.89
N GLU A 265 -0.34 -16.49 -17.19
CA GLU A 265 -1.06 -15.70 -18.20
C GLU A 265 -1.00 -14.19 -17.89
N ALA A 266 -1.11 -13.82 -16.61
CA ALA A 266 -1.04 -12.43 -16.14
C ALA A 266 0.37 -11.80 -16.19
N VAL A 267 1.44 -12.56 -16.49
CA VAL A 267 2.77 -12.01 -16.75
C VAL A 267 2.80 -11.25 -18.08
N ASP A 268 2.21 -11.85 -19.13
CA ASP A 268 2.19 -11.30 -20.49
C ASP A 268 0.88 -10.56 -20.83
N SER A 269 -0.23 -10.87 -20.14
CA SER A 269 -1.57 -10.40 -20.48
C SER A 269 -2.10 -9.33 -19.51
N PRO A 270 -2.37 -8.09 -19.97
CA PRO A 270 -2.93 -7.04 -19.13
C PRO A 270 -4.43 -7.27 -18.82
N PRO A 271 -4.94 -6.85 -17.63
CA PRO A 271 -6.34 -7.04 -17.26
C PRO A 271 -7.28 -6.28 -18.21
N THR A 272 -8.28 -7.01 -18.74
CA THR A 272 -9.04 -6.64 -19.94
C THR A 272 -10.12 -5.58 -19.73
N ASP A 273 -10.47 -5.29 -18.48
CA ASP A 273 -11.53 -4.41 -18.01
C ASP A 273 -11.07 -2.97 -17.71
N THR A 274 -9.76 -2.71 -17.70
CA THR A 274 -9.18 -1.39 -17.42
C THR A 274 -8.33 -0.86 -18.58
N ARG A 275 -7.92 0.42 -18.48
CA ARG A 275 -6.92 1.05 -19.36
C ARG A 275 -5.56 0.35 -19.39
N ALA A 276 -5.27 -0.59 -18.48
CA ALA A 276 -4.07 -1.41 -18.57
C ALA A 276 -4.07 -2.25 -19.85
N TYR A 277 -5.25 -2.73 -20.30
CA TYR A 277 -5.40 -3.45 -21.56
C TYR A 277 -4.86 -2.65 -22.76
N PHE A 278 -5.33 -1.41 -22.93
CA PHE A 278 -4.82 -0.48 -23.94
C PHE A 278 -3.29 -0.31 -23.84
N ARG A 279 -2.74 -0.14 -22.63
CA ARG A 279 -1.29 0.10 -22.45
C ARG A 279 -0.47 -1.12 -22.85
N GLY A 280 -0.85 -2.31 -22.38
CA GLY A 280 -0.16 -3.56 -22.71
C GLY A 280 -0.29 -3.93 -24.18
N GLU A 281 -1.49 -3.81 -24.78
CA GLU A 281 -1.68 -4.05 -26.21
C GLU A 281 -0.94 -3.04 -27.09
N CYS A 282 -0.79 -1.78 -26.66
CA CYS A 282 0.08 -0.82 -27.34
C CYS A 282 1.54 -1.29 -27.29
N LEU A 283 2.09 -1.59 -26.11
CA LEU A 283 3.47 -2.03 -25.95
C LEU A 283 3.78 -3.33 -26.71
N ARG A 284 2.86 -4.30 -26.67
CA ARG A 284 3.00 -5.63 -27.30
C ARG A 284 2.90 -5.59 -28.83
N ARG A 285 2.16 -4.64 -29.41
CA ARG A 285 1.96 -4.52 -30.87
C ARG A 285 2.82 -3.43 -31.54
N PHE A 286 3.23 -2.41 -30.78
CA PHE A 286 3.86 -1.19 -31.28
C PHE A 286 5.07 -0.76 -30.44
N GLY A 287 5.72 -1.68 -29.71
CA GLY A 287 6.84 -1.35 -28.81
C GLY A 287 8.01 -0.64 -29.50
N ALA A 288 8.22 -0.87 -30.81
CA ALA A 288 9.21 -0.16 -31.62
C ALA A 288 8.83 1.30 -31.93
N ASP A 289 7.52 1.61 -31.94
CA ASP A 289 6.96 2.94 -32.23
C ASP A 289 6.63 3.73 -30.93
N ILE A 290 7.02 3.22 -29.74
CA ILE A 290 6.67 3.82 -28.44
C ILE A 290 7.91 4.37 -27.75
N ALA A 291 7.97 5.70 -27.64
CA ALA A 291 9.04 6.41 -26.95
C ALA A 291 8.89 6.34 -25.41
N ALA A 292 7.65 6.30 -24.88
CA ALA A 292 7.40 6.17 -23.44
C ALA A 292 5.95 5.75 -23.13
N ALA A 293 5.71 5.20 -21.94
CA ALA A 293 4.38 4.95 -21.40
C ALA A 293 4.30 5.31 -19.90
N SER A 294 3.12 5.74 -19.45
CA SER A 294 2.82 6.09 -18.05
C SER A 294 1.46 5.52 -17.62
N TRP A 295 1.06 5.75 -16.36
CA TRP A 295 -0.28 5.41 -15.90
C TRP A 295 -1.38 6.11 -16.71
N ASP A 296 -1.13 7.37 -17.07
CA ASP A 296 -2.03 8.34 -17.68
C ASP A 296 -1.86 8.56 -19.20
N SER A 297 -0.87 7.96 -19.86
CA SER A 297 -0.66 8.11 -21.31
C SER A 297 0.28 7.07 -21.94
N VAL A 298 0.25 7.00 -23.28
CA VAL A 298 1.29 6.35 -24.11
C VAL A 298 1.80 7.38 -25.11
N ILE A 299 3.10 7.41 -25.37
CA ILE A 299 3.78 8.38 -26.25
C ILE A 299 4.44 7.63 -27.40
N PHE A 300 3.97 7.89 -28.62
CA PHE A 300 4.48 7.28 -29.84
C PHE A 300 5.51 8.16 -30.53
N ASP A 301 6.55 7.54 -31.08
CA ASP A 301 7.36 8.12 -32.16
C ASP A 301 6.89 7.51 -33.48
N LEU A 302 6.65 8.36 -34.48
CA LEU A 302 6.17 7.97 -35.80
C LEU A 302 7.09 8.51 -36.92
N GLY A 303 8.33 8.90 -36.59
CA GLY A 303 9.31 9.43 -37.54
C GLY A 303 8.99 10.83 -38.08
N GLY A 304 8.19 11.61 -37.36
CA GLY A 304 7.83 12.99 -37.70
C GLY A 304 8.33 14.01 -36.67
N ASP A 305 8.16 15.30 -36.95
CA ASP A 305 8.72 16.43 -36.17
C ASP A 305 8.33 16.50 -34.68
N SER A 306 7.38 15.66 -34.21
CA SER A 306 6.93 15.65 -32.81
C SER A 306 6.28 14.32 -32.40
N LEU A 307 6.54 13.90 -31.16
CA LEU A 307 5.97 12.70 -30.55
C LEU A 307 4.45 12.83 -30.30
N VAL A 308 3.71 11.75 -30.51
CA VAL A 308 2.23 11.71 -30.35
C VAL A 308 1.86 11.12 -28.99
N ARG A 309 1.46 11.97 -28.04
CA ARG A 309 0.95 11.55 -26.72
C ARG A 309 -0.55 11.25 -26.77
N ILE A 310 -0.92 10.00 -26.53
CA ILE A 310 -2.31 9.57 -26.34
C ILE A 310 -2.61 9.51 -24.83
N PRO A 311 -3.51 10.35 -24.29
CA PRO A 311 -3.90 10.29 -22.89
C PRO A 311 -4.86 9.12 -22.59
N THR A 312 -4.68 8.48 -21.46
CA THR A 312 -5.48 7.37 -20.93
C THR A 312 -6.02 7.69 -19.52
N LEU A 313 -6.41 8.95 -19.30
CA LEU A 313 -6.83 9.48 -17.99
C LEU A 313 -8.01 8.71 -17.35
N GLU A 314 -8.96 8.23 -18.15
CA GLU A 314 -10.11 7.45 -17.66
C GLU A 314 -9.71 6.00 -17.34
N PRO A 315 -9.78 5.53 -16.07
CA PRO A 315 -9.30 4.20 -15.70
C PRO A 315 -10.03 3.03 -16.38
N LEU A 316 -11.34 3.18 -16.64
CA LEU A 316 -12.20 2.10 -17.15
C LEU A 316 -12.52 2.23 -18.66
N ARG A 317 -12.29 3.39 -19.27
CA ARG A 317 -12.77 3.68 -20.64
C ARG A 317 -12.07 2.87 -21.72
N ALA A 318 -10.79 2.55 -21.52
CA ALA A 318 -9.92 1.91 -22.52
C ALA A 318 -9.78 0.38 -22.33
N ALA A 319 -10.80 -0.25 -21.76
CA ALA A 319 -10.98 -1.70 -21.70
C ALA A 319 -11.05 -2.36 -23.10
N LYS A 320 -10.86 -3.69 -23.14
CA LYS A 320 -10.87 -4.55 -24.34
C LYS A 320 -12.04 -4.28 -25.29
N ARG A 321 -13.27 -4.25 -24.77
CA ARG A 321 -14.49 -3.95 -25.54
C ARG A 321 -14.46 -2.59 -26.26
N THR A 322 -13.74 -1.60 -25.72
CA THR A 322 -13.56 -0.29 -26.37
C THR A 322 -12.41 -0.34 -27.38
N TRP A 323 -11.28 -0.95 -27.01
CA TRP A 323 -10.12 -1.12 -27.89
C TRP A 323 -10.47 -1.87 -29.17
N GLU A 324 -11.14 -3.02 -29.08
CA GLU A 324 -11.50 -3.86 -30.23
C GLU A 324 -12.42 -3.12 -31.21
N ARG A 325 -13.37 -2.31 -30.70
CA ARG A 325 -14.24 -1.46 -31.54
C ARG A 325 -13.45 -0.38 -32.29
N CYS A 326 -12.44 0.21 -31.66
CA CYS A 326 -11.54 1.18 -32.30
C CYS A 326 -10.59 0.48 -33.29
N TRP A 327 -10.00 -0.65 -32.90
CA TRP A 327 -9.09 -1.45 -33.71
C TRP A 327 -9.73 -1.87 -35.03
N THR A 328 -10.92 -2.51 -34.96
CA THR A 328 -11.69 -2.96 -36.13
C THR A 328 -12.09 -1.80 -37.03
N ARG A 329 -12.39 -0.62 -36.48
CA ARG A 329 -12.64 0.60 -37.29
C ARG A 329 -11.38 1.11 -38.00
N CYS A 330 -10.21 1.03 -37.36
CA CYS A 330 -8.94 1.46 -37.95
C CYS A 330 -8.43 0.48 -39.02
N THR A 331 -8.52 -0.83 -38.80
CA THR A 331 -8.15 -1.85 -39.80
C THR A 331 -9.11 -1.86 -40.98
N ALA A 332 -10.42 -1.75 -40.75
CA ALA A 332 -11.41 -1.59 -41.83
C ALA A 332 -11.13 -0.35 -42.68
N ARG A 333 -10.73 0.78 -42.08
CA ARG A 333 -10.33 1.99 -42.83
C ARG A 333 -9.07 1.79 -43.67
N ARG A 334 -8.03 1.10 -43.16
CA ARG A 334 -6.84 0.74 -43.96
C ARG A 334 -7.20 -0.17 -45.15
N ASN A 335 -8.11 -1.12 -44.95
CA ASN A 335 -8.59 -1.97 -46.05
C ASN A 335 -9.43 -1.18 -47.07
N TRP A 336 -10.21 -0.18 -46.64
CA TRP A 336 -11.00 0.67 -47.54
C TRP A 336 -10.13 1.59 -48.41
N SER A 337 -9.00 2.08 -47.88
CA SER A 337 -8.00 2.80 -48.70
C SER A 337 -7.31 1.89 -49.73
N ASN A 338 -7.15 0.59 -49.45
CA ASN A 338 -6.53 -0.34 -50.39
C ASN A 338 -7.51 -0.89 -51.46
N ASN A 339 -8.81 -0.95 -51.16
CA ASN A 339 -9.85 -1.45 -52.09
C ASN A 339 -10.61 -0.35 -52.87
N SER A 340 -10.09 0.88 -52.89
CA SER A 340 -10.60 1.91 -53.80
C SER A 340 -10.09 1.65 -55.24
N PRO A 341 -10.93 1.60 -56.29
CA PRO A 341 -10.55 1.12 -57.63
C PRO A 341 -9.61 2.05 -58.43
N ALA A 342 -9.10 3.14 -57.82
CA ALA A 342 -8.23 4.12 -58.45
C ALA A 342 -6.77 3.65 -58.66
N SER A 343 -6.36 2.51 -58.09
CA SER A 343 -4.98 2.01 -58.12
C SER A 343 -4.62 1.17 -59.36
N ARG A 344 -5.57 0.89 -60.27
CA ARG A 344 -5.34 0.08 -61.48
C ARG A 344 -5.63 0.82 -62.79
N ARG A 345 -4.79 1.80 -63.15
CA ARG A 345 -4.51 2.21 -64.56
C ARG A 345 -3.39 3.27 -64.63
N PHE A 346 -2.14 2.81 -64.78
CA PHE A 346 -1.06 3.57 -65.40
C PHE A 346 -0.25 2.67 -66.35
N GLY A 347 -0.94 2.21 -67.40
CA GLY A 347 -0.32 1.61 -68.59
C GLY A 347 -0.10 2.69 -69.65
N ARG A 348 0.97 2.55 -70.44
CA ARG A 348 1.42 3.55 -71.44
C ARG A 348 0.35 3.81 -72.52
N GLY A 349 0.22 5.06 -72.96
CA GLY A 349 -0.60 5.42 -74.13
C GLY A 349 -0.42 6.90 -74.52
N THR A 350 0.13 7.16 -75.69
CA THR A 350 0.45 8.51 -76.21
C THR A 350 -0.43 8.89 -77.39
N SER A 351 -1.36 9.82 -77.19
CA SER A 351 -2.00 10.63 -78.25
C SER A 351 -2.85 11.73 -77.60
N GLY A 352 -2.73 12.98 -78.04
CA GLY A 352 -3.55 14.09 -77.54
C GLY A 352 -4.80 14.34 -78.39
N LEU A 353 -5.78 15.05 -77.81
CA LEU A 353 -6.77 15.85 -78.54
C LEU A 353 -7.40 16.90 -77.60
N THR A 354 -8.09 17.89 -78.17
CA THR A 354 -8.51 19.12 -77.50
C THR A 354 -9.88 18.99 -76.78
N GLY A 355 -10.04 19.68 -75.64
CA GLY A 355 -11.30 19.68 -74.86
C GLY A 355 -11.45 20.91 -73.96
N ARG A 356 -12.65 21.50 -73.93
CA ARG A 356 -12.93 22.82 -73.33
C ARG A 356 -12.98 22.84 -71.78
N VAL A 357 -12.80 24.05 -71.25
CA VAL A 357 -13.02 24.44 -69.85
C VAL A 357 -14.43 24.08 -69.35
N GLY A 358 -14.51 23.54 -68.12
CA GLY A 358 -15.73 23.50 -67.31
C GLY A 358 -15.40 23.71 -65.82
N LYS A 359 -15.90 24.78 -65.20
CA LYS A 359 -15.74 25.07 -63.76
C LYS A 359 -16.99 24.63 -62.99
N THR A 360 -16.85 23.70 -62.04
CA THR A 360 -17.85 23.46 -60.98
C THR A 360 -17.14 23.20 -59.64
N ASN A 361 -17.64 23.81 -58.57
CA ASN A 361 -17.03 23.73 -57.23
C ASN A 361 -17.32 22.40 -56.52
N GLY A 362 -16.35 21.89 -55.75
CA GLY A 362 -16.48 20.61 -55.04
C GLY A 362 -15.56 20.39 -53.83
N ARG A 363 -14.87 21.42 -53.31
CA ARG A 363 -13.97 21.27 -52.15
C ARG A 363 -14.74 21.24 -50.82
N ARG A 364 -15.07 20.06 -50.30
CA ARG A 364 -15.37 19.87 -48.87
C ARG A 364 -14.06 19.66 -48.10
N GLY A 365 -13.42 20.77 -47.71
CA GLY A 365 -12.28 20.72 -46.78
C GLY A 365 -12.75 20.45 -45.35
N TRP A 366 -11.99 19.66 -44.59
CA TRP A 366 -12.24 19.46 -43.16
C TRP A 366 -11.57 20.57 -42.36
N THR A 367 -12.36 21.53 -41.87
CA THR A 367 -11.89 22.56 -40.93
C THR A 367 -11.84 21.95 -39.53
N ILE A 368 -10.64 21.93 -38.92
CA ILE A 368 -10.48 21.69 -37.48
C ILE A 368 -10.08 23.03 -36.86
N GLU A 369 -10.91 23.52 -35.94
CA GLU A 369 -10.65 24.78 -35.25
C GLU A 369 -9.39 24.68 -34.38
N ARG A 370 -8.54 25.71 -34.47
CA ARG A 370 -7.37 25.85 -33.59
C ARG A 370 -7.74 26.80 -32.45
N PRO A 371 -7.51 26.45 -31.17
CA PRO A 371 -7.69 27.40 -30.08
C PRO A 371 -6.74 28.60 -30.24
N PHE A 372 -7.25 29.77 -29.84
CA PHE A 372 -6.64 31.08 -30.08
C PHE A 372 -5.27 31.23 -29.39
N ASN A 373 -4.29 31.81 -30.07
CA ASN A 373 -2.93 32.02 -29.52
C ASN A 373 -2.54 33.50 -29.63
N LYS A 374 -2.25 34.16 -28.49
CA LYS A 374 -1.81 35.57 -28.43
C LYS A 374 -0.27 35.66 -28.32
N PRO A 375 0.34 36.74 -28.85
CA PRO A 375 1.79 36.76 -29.15
C PRO A 375 2.70 36.84 -27.91
N ARG A 376 3.92 36.31 -28.09
CA ARG A 376 5.00 36.24 -27.09
C ARG A 376 5.54 37.62 -26.69
N GLN A 377 5.95 37.77 -25.42
CA GLN A 377 7.10 38.59 -25.07
C GLN A 377 8.35 37.73 -24.84
N ARG A 378 9.53 38.24 -25.23
CA ARG A 378 10.82 37.59 -25.02
C ARG A 378 11.46 38.05 -23.70
N ARG A 379 11.90 37.12 -22.85
CA ARG A 379 13.07 37.33 -21.98
C ARG A 379 14.00 36.11 -22.04
N ARG A 380 15.26 36.34 -22.39
CA ARG A 380 16.32 35.32 -22.29
C ARG A 380 16.63 35.08 -20.81
N ARG A 381 16.81 33.83 -20.40
CA ARG A 381 17.59 33.48 -19.20
C ARG A 381 18.64 32.44 -19.57
N ARG A 382 19.82 32.59 -18.95
CA ARG A 382 21.05 31.85 -19.25
C ARG A 382 21.14 30.64 -18.31
N TRP A 383 21.37 29.45 -18.84
CA TRP A 383 21.67 28.30 -18.00
C TRP A 383 23.07 28.45 -17.37
N LEU A 384 23.14 28.24 -16.06
CA LEU A 384 24.39 28.08 -15.31
C LEU A 384 24.23 26.87 -14.39
N ARG A 385 25.25 26.00 -14.35
CA ARG A 385 25.30 24.85 -13.46
C ARG A 385 25.91 25.26 -12.12
N SER A 386 25.29 24.85 -11.01
CA SER A 386 25.92 24.82 -9.69
C SER A 386 25.39 23.62 -8.89
N ARG A 387 26.26 23.04 -8.06
CA ARG A 387 25.93 21.90 -7.18
C ARG A 387 25.26 22.40 -5.90
N PRO A 388 24.41 21.61 -5.24
CA PRO A 388 24.06 21.85 -3.84
C PRO A 388 25.26 21.51 -2.94
N SER A 389 25.55 22.38 -1.97
CA SER A 389 26.50 22.15 -0.88
C SER A 389 25.78 22.33 0.45
N VAL A 390 26.13 21.52 1.45
CA VAL A 390 25.46 21.47 2.76
C VAL A 390 25.58 22.80 3.49
N ALA A 391 24.50 23.24 4.15
CA ALA A 391 24.48 24.37 5.07
C ALA A 391 24.12 23.90 6.48
N ALA A 392 24.94 24.25 7.47
CA ALA A 392 24.68 23.97 8.88
C ALA A 392 23.86 25.11 9.52
N VAL A 393 23.03 24.77 10.51
CA VAL A 393 22.27 25.76 11.30
C VAL A 393 23.08 26.14 12.55
N ALA A 394 23.46 27.41 12.64
CA ALA A 394 24.06 27.98 13.84
C ALA A 394 22.99 28.60 14.75
N VAL A 395 23.08 28.37 16.05
CA VAL A 395 22.18 28.94 17.06
C VAL A 395 22.80 30.21 17.65
N THR A 396 22.10 31.34 17.56
CA THR A 396 22.46 32.59 18.24
C THR A 396 21.49 32.91 19.37
N ARG A 397 22.04 33.43 20.47
CA ARG A 397 21.35 33.67 21.74
C ARG A 397 21.47 35.16 22.06
N THR A 398 20.36 35.86 22.26
CA THR A 398 20.32 37.24 22.77
C THR A 398 19.20 37.41 23.78
N THR A 399 19.32 38.42 24.65
CA THR A 399 18.58 38.54 25.92
C THR A 399 17.62 39.74 25.95
N SER A 400 16.66 39.68 26.88
CA SER A 400 15.61 40.70 27.12
C SER A 400 16.15 42.07 27.56
N PRO A 401 15.28 43.10 27.56
CA PRO A 401 14.85 43.67 28.85
C PRO A 401 13.32 43.64 29.05
N ALA A 402 12.81 44.18 30.17
CA ALA A 402 11.46 43.94 30.68
C ALA A 402 10.62 45.20 30.94
N ALA A 403 9.30 45.04 31.07
CA ALA A 403 8.34 46.03 31.55
C ALA A 403 7.30 45.41 32.53
N ARG A 404 6.59 46.25 33.30
CA ARG A 404 5.74 45.85 34.45
C ARG A 404 4.23 45.81 34.13
N PRO A 405 3.41 45.28 35.05
CA PRO A 405 2.41 46.16 35.68
C PRO A 405 2.38 46.14 37.24
N ARG A 406 1.52 47.02 37.81
CA ARG A 406 1.12 47.17 39.24
C ARG A 406 -0.33 46.62 39.42
N ALA A 407 -0.97 46.47 40.59
CA ALA A 407 -0.61 46.14 42.00
C ALA A 407 -1.91 46.19 42.87
N LYS A 408 -1.86 45.75 44.15
CA LYS A 408 -2.94 45.67 45.19
C LYS A 408 -3.73 44.32 45.20
N SER A 409 -3.81 43.46 46.23
CA SER A 409 -3.95 43.52 47.73
C SER A 409 -5.42 43.35 48.19
N ALA A 410 -5.82 42.57 49.20
CA ALA A 410 -5.15 41.82 50.30
C ALA A 410 -6.04 40.61 50.76
N GLY A 411 -5.73 39.73 51.72
CA GLY A 411 -4.50 39.43 52.47
C GLY A 411 -4.74 38.69 53.83
N ARG A 412 -3.70 38.01 54.36
CA ARG A 412 -3.62 37.24 55.65
C ARG A 412 -4.33 35.86 55.63
N SER A 413 -3.90 34.83 56.38
CA SER A 413 -2.85 34.69 57.41
C SER A 413 -1.94 33.44 57.25
N TRP A 414 -0.93 33.30 58.10
CA TRP A 414 0.22 32.34 58.12
C TRP A 414 0.28 31.66 59.53
N PRO A 415 1.27 30.82 59.99
CA PRO A 415 2.67 30.66 59.51
C PRO A 415 3.42 29.28 59.64
N ARG A 416 4.69 29.26 59.13
CA ARG A 416 5.84 28.31 59.37
C ARG A 416 5.71 26.90 58.72
N ARG A 417 6.75 26.14 58.32
CA ARG A 417 8.25 26.27 58.16
C ARG A 417 8.64 25.95 56.66
N LEU A 418 9.85 26.00 56.07
CA LEU A 418 11.30 25.97 56.44
C LEU A 418 11.86 24.56 56.84
N THR A 419 13.01 24.01 56.39
CA THR A 419 14.26 24.44 55.67
C THR A 419 14.84 23.19 54.95
N ILE A 420 15.12 23.09 53.63
CA ILE A 420 16.22 23.59 52.75
C ILE A 420 17.61 22.86 52.84
N CYS A 421 18.14 22.41 51.68
CA CYS A 421 19.55 22.05 51.33
C CYS A 421 20.22 20.76 51.90
N SER A 422 21.27 20.17 51.29
CA SER A 422 21.90 20.36 49.95
C SER A 422 22.77 19.17 49.46
N THR A 423 23.01 19.15 48.15
CA THR A 423 23.85 18.26 47.32
C THR A 423 25.32 18.07 47.73
N ARG A 424 25.94 16.92 47.39
CA ARG A 424 27.31 16.82 46.84
C ARG A 424 27.59 15.51 46.09
N LEU A 425 28.49 15.57 45.08
CA LEU A 425 29.08 14.41 44.40
C LEU A 425 30.51 14.16 44.92
N MET A 426 31.01 12.93 44.77
CA MET A 426 32.42 12.68 44.44
C MET A 426 32.64 11.30 43.81
N THR A 427 33.77 11.10 43.14
CA THR A 427 34.17 9.88 42.42
C THR A 427 35.60 9.48 42.80
N PHE A 428 36.00 8.20 42.71
CA PHE A 428 37.28 7.75 42.09
C PHE A 428 37.54 6.21 42.05
N SER A 429 38.11 5.78 40.92
CA SER A 429 39.13 4.72 40.65
C SER A 429 39.23 3.37 41.42
N ARG A 430 39.07 2.27 40.66
CA ARG A 430 39.91 1.04 40.50
C ARG A 430 40.89 0.57 41.63
N ARG A 431 40.88 -0.75 41.92
CA ARG A 431 42.01 -1.71 41.68
C ARG A 431 41.64 -3.19 41.94
N THR A 432 42.47 -4.13 41.45
CA THR A 432 42.40 -5.60 41.65
C THR A 432 43.76 -6.19 42.07
N PRO A 433 43.76 -7.37 42.73
CA PRO A 433 44.50 -8.58 42.27
C PRO A 433 43.58 -9.85 42.33
N ARG A 434 43.78 -11.01 41.66
CA ARG A 434 44.89 -12.02 41.65
C ARG A 434 45.18 -12.63 43.05
N THR A 435 45.39 -13.94 43.32
CA THR A 435 45.48 -15.25 42.57
C THR A 435 45.56 -16.41 43.64
N SER A 436 45.46 -17.75 43.45
CA SER A 436 45.11 -18.71 42.35
C SER A 436 45.16 -20.20 42.82
N CYS A 437 44.62 -21.14 41.99
CA CYS A 437 45.03 -22.57 41.80
C CYS A 437 44.44 -23.76 42.61
N GLY A 438 44.44 -24.95 41.95
CA GLY A 438 44.06 -26.31 42.42
C GLY A 438 42.89 -26.92 41.61
N HIS A 439 42.99 -27.94 40.73
CA HIS A 439 43.34 -29.40 40.87
C HIS A 439 42.21 -30.26 41.53
N THR A 440 41.80 -31.47 41.08
CA THR A 440 42.17 -32.31 39.89
C THR A 440 41.19 -33.49 39.59
N SER A 441 40.88 -33.74 38.31
CA SER A 441 40.80 -35.07 37.62
C SER A 441 39.63 -36.09 37.79
N LYS A 442 39.44 -36.90 36.72
CA LYS A 442 38.73 -38.22 36.58
C LYS A 442 37.18 -38.25 36.64
N ARG A 443 36.47 -39.29 36.17
CA ARG A 443 36.45 -40.14 34.93
C ARG A 443 35.50 -41.34 35.17
N ALA A 444 34.41 -41.49 34.41
CA ALA A 444 33.56 -42.69 34.13
C ALA A 444 32.13 -42.22 33.75
N ALA A 445 31.37 -42.70 32.75
CA ALA A 445 31.51 -43.75 31.73
C ALA A 445 31.04 -45.19 32.05
N SER A 446 29.72 -45.38 32.17
CA SER A 446 28.92 -46.60 31.86
C SER A 446 27.43 -46.23 32.11
N ASP A 447 26.44 -46.26 31.22
CA ASP A 447 25.96 -47.15 30.13
C ASP A 447 25.15 -48.40 30.55
N LEU A 448 23.96 -48.52 29.93
CA LEU A 448 23.00 -49.65 29.92
C LEU A 448 22.28 -50.00 31.27
N ALA A 449 21.09 -50.63 31.30
CA ALA A 449 20.27 -51.20 30.22
C ALA A 449 18.74 -51.19 30.49
N VAL A 450 17.97 -51.01 29.41
CA VAL A 450 16.82 -51.85 28.96
C VAL A 450 15.67 -52.16 29.95
N LEU A 451 14.50 -51.56 29.71
CA LEU A 451 13.45 -52.16 28.86
C LEU A 451 12.66 -51.07 28.10
#